data_AF-A0A256LC32-F1
#
_entry.id   AF-A0A256LC32-F1
#
_cell.length_a   1.000
_cell.length_b   1.000
_cell.length_c   1.000
_cell.angle_alpha   90.00
_cell.angle_beta   90.00
_cell.angle_gamma   90.00
#
_symmetry.space_group_name_H-M   'P 1'
#
loop_
_entity.id
_entity.type
_entity.pdbx_description
1 polymer ?
#
loop_
_entity_poly.entity_id
_entity_poly.type
_entity_poly.pdbx_seq_one_letter_code
_entity_poly.pdbx_strand_id
1 'polypeptide(L)'
;MKRAVFLHIESILRGYPRMNDYIKQRLNNKYYSLDDDKAISVLIEQQMVVKNCLVNSTEEDQQLIDSLYFHHDPNKTIDGVAMDLNISRSSLFYKRNKFMEAIRRGLGW
;
A
#
# COMPACT_ATOMS: atom_id res chain seq x y z
N MET A 1 -3.52 -8.06 13.44
CA MET A 1 -4.50 -7.95 12.32
C MET A 1 -5.12 -9.29 11.92
N LYS A 2 -6.41 -9.33 11.55
CA LYS A 2 -7.03 -10.49 10.86
C LYS A 2 -6.40 -10.67 9.46
N ARG A 3 -6.23 -11.91 9.00
CA ARG A 3 -5.60 -12.22 7.69
C ARG A 3 -6.30 -11.54 6.51
N ALA A 4 -7.64 -11.51 6.49
CA ALA A 4 -8.40 -10.88 5.41
C ALA A 4 -8.08 -9.38 5.28
N VAL A 5 -7.98 -8.67 6.41
CA VAL A 5 -7.64 -7.25 6.44
C VAL A 5 -6.21 -7.02 5.95
N PHE A 6 -5.27 -7.87 6.37
CA PHE A 6 -3.88 -7.81 5.91
C PHE A 6 -3.79 -7.94 4.38
N LEU A 7 -4.44 -8.96 3.80
CA LEU A 7 -4.42 -9.20 2.35
C LEU A 7 -5.07 -8.05 1.57
N HIS A 8 -6.11 -7.44 2.14
CA HIS A 8 -6.75 -6.30 1.51
C HIS A 8 -5.85 -5.05 1.51
N ILE A 9 -5.19 -4.75 2.63
CA ILE A 9 -4.20 -3.66 2.69
C ILE A 9 -3.01 -3.94 1.75
N GLU A 10 -2.53 -5.18 1.69
CA GLU A 10 -1.49 -5.58 0.74
C GLU A 10 -1.91 -5.30 -0.72
N SER A 11 -3.15 -5.61 -1.09
CA SER A 11 -3.68 -5.31 -2.42
C SER A 11 -3.71 -3.80 -2.70
N ILE A 12 -4.08 -2.98 -1.71
CA ILE A 12 -4.06 -1.51 -1.83
C ILE A 12 -2.63 -1.02 -2.07
N LEU A 13 -1.67 -1.51 -1.28
CA LEU A 13 -0.27 -1.11 -1.41
C LEU A 13 0.34 -1.49 -2.76
N ARG A 14 0.06 -2.70 -3.26
CA ARG A 14 0.53 -3.13 -4.60
C ARG A 14 -0.10 -2.32 -5.73
N GLY A 15 -1.34 -1.87 -5.56
CA GLY A 15 -2.04 -1.02 -6.54
C GLY A 15 -1.66 0.46 -6.47
N TYR A 16 -1.13 0.92 -5.34
CA TYR A 16 -0.88 2.34 -5.06
C TYR A 16 -0.08 3.08 -6.16
N PRO A 17 1.03 2.55 -6.70
CA PRO A 17 1.80 3.26 -7.74
C PRO A 17 1.00 3.57 -9.01
N ARG A 18 -0.01 2.76 -9.33
CA ARG A 18 -0.84 2.89 -10.55
C ARG A 18 -2.21 3.48 -10.26
N MET A 19 -2.50 3.82 -9.00
CA MET A 19 -3.83 4.23 -8.56
C MET A 19 -4.29 5.53 -9.22
N ASN A 20 -3.37 6.48 -9.44
CA ASN A 20 -3.67 7.72 -10.17
C ASN A 20 -4.15 7.46 -11.59
N ASP A 21 -3.45 6.60 -12.33
CA ASP A 21 -3.80 6.28 -13.72
C ASP A 21 -5.12 5.50 -13.78
N TYR A 22 -5.35 4.61 -12.82
CA TYR A 22 -6.62 3.90 -12.69
C TYR A 22 -7.79 4.85 -12.43
N ILE A 23 -7.65 5.81 -11.49
CA ILE A 23 -8.68 6.82 -11.20
C ILE A 23 -8.96 7.66 -12.46
N LYS A 24 -7.91 8.14 -13.15
CA LYS A 24 -8.06 8.91 -14.39
C LYS A 24 -8.77 8.11 -15.49
N GLN A 25 -8.41 6.84 -15.66
CA GLN A 25 -9.07 5.97 -16.64
C GLN A 25 -10.55 5.78 -16.29
N ARG A 26 -10.88 5.60 -15.01
CA ARG A 26 -12.26 5.43 -14.56
C ARG A 26 -13.09 6.68 -14.81
N LEU A 27 -12.57 7.86 -14.47
CA LEU A 27 -13.22 9.16 -14.70
C LEU A 27 -13.49 9.43 -16.19
N ASN A 28 -12.62 8.95 -17.09
CA ASN A 28 -12.77 9.13 -18.53
C ASN A 28 -13.60 8.02 -19.22
N ASN A 29 -14.18 7.10 -18.47
CA ASN A 29 -14.96 6.00 -19.04
C ASN A 29 -16.28 6.52 -19.62
N LYS A 30 -16.60 6.15 -20.87
CA LYS A 30 -17.87 6.47 -21.54
C LYS A 30 -19.11 5.98 -20.77
N TYR A 31 -18.96 4.92 -19.99
CA TYR A 31 -20.03 4.31 -19.19
C TYR A 31 -19.93 4.68 -17.69
N TYR A 32 -19.39 5.86 -17.39
CA TYR A 32 -19.31 6.38 -16.02
C TYR A 32 -20.69 6.47 -15.37
N SER A 33 -20.77 6.05 -14.11
CA SER A 33 -22.00 5.96 -13.32
C SER A 33 -21.81 6.47 -11.89
N LEU A 34 -22.91 6.63 -11.16
CA LEU A 34 -22.88 7.02 -9.73
C LEU A 34 -22.14 6.00 -8.84
N ASP A 35 -22.08 4.74 -9.24
CA ASP A 35 -21.31 3.74 -8.49
C ASP A 35 -19.79 3.92 -8.71
N ASP A 36 -19.39 4.52 -9.84
CA ASP A 36 -18.01 4.90 -10.10
C ASP A 36 -17.57 6.07 -9.23
N ASP A 37 -18.46 7.05 -8.98
CA ASP A 37 -18.19 8.15 -8.04
C ASP A 37 -17.83 7.61 -6.65
N LYS A 38 -18.63 6.68 -6.12
CA LYS A 38 -18.38 6.04 -4.82
C LYS A 38 -17.07 5.27 -4.83
N ALA A 39 -16.82 4.47 -5.86
CA ALA A 39 -15.59 3.70 -5.98
C ALA A 39 -14.35 4.59 -6.04
N ILE A 40 -14.41 5.69 -6.79
CA ILE A 40 -13.32 6.68 -6.89
C ILE A 40 -13.11 7.38 -5.56
N SER A 41 -14.18 7.78 -4.87
CA SER A 41 -14.07 8.39 -3.54
C SER A 41 -13.32 7.48 -2.55
N VAL A 42 -13.63 6.17 -2.55
CA VAL A 42 -12.93 5.18 -1.73
C VAL A 42 -11.46 5.03 -2.14
N LEU A 43 -11.16 5.02 -3.44
CA LEU A 43 -9.78 4.94 -3.94
C LEU A 43 -8.96 6.18 -3.55
N ILE A 44 -9.56 7.36 -3.62
CA ILE A 44 -8.93 8.62 -3.19
C ILE A 44 -8.65 8.57 -1.69
N GLU A 45 -9.60 8.11 -0.87
CA GLU A 45 -9.39 7.95 0.56
C GLU A 45 -8.24 6.98 0.86
N GLN A 46 -8.22 5.81 0.21
CA GLN A 46 -7.14 4.84 0.35
C GLN A 46 -5.78 5.44 -0.03
N GLN A 47 -5.73 6.15 -1.15
CA GLN A 47 -4.52 6.84 -1.61
C GLN A 47 -4.03 7.86 -0.60
N MET A 48 -4.93 8.69 -0.07
CA MET A 48 -4.61 9.70 0.94
C MET A 48 -4.06 9.07 2.21
N VAL A 49 -4.68 7.98 2.69
CA VAL A 49 -4.20 7.27 3.88
C VAL A 49 -2.80 6.68 3.66
N VAL A 50 -2.55 6.02 2.53
CA VAL A 50 -1.21 5.48 2.21
C VAL A 50 -0.18 6.61 2.12
N LYS A 51 -0.50 7.70 1.41
CA LYS A 51 0.37 8.87 1.29
C LYS A 51 0.70 9.47 2.66
N ASN A 52 -0.30 9.65 3.52
CA ASN A 52 -0.10 10.19 4.86
C ASN A 52 0.75 9.25 5.72
N CYS A 53 0.57 7.93 5.61
CA CYS A 53 1.42 6.97 6.31
C CYS A 53 2.88 7.06 5.84
N LEU A 54 3.13 7.18 4.53
CA LEU A 54 4.48 7.35 3.98
C LEU A 54 5.14 8.65 4.47
N VAL A 55 4.44 9.79 4.39
CA VAL A 55 4.95 11.10 4.81
C VAL A 55 5.33 11.12 6.30
N ASN A 56 4.58 10.38 7.14
CA ASN A 56 4.86 10.28 8.57
C ASN A 56 5.81 9.13 8.94
N SER A 57 6.32 8.38 7.95
CA SER A 57 7.26 7.27 8.16
C SER A 57 8.70 7.71 7.92
N THR A 58 9.64 7.00 8.54
CA THR A 58 11.07 7.22 8.32
C THR A 58 11.47 6.84 6.89
N GLU A 59 12.59 7.38 6.40
CA GLU A 59 13.12 7.05 5.07
C GLU A 59 13.37 5.55 4.92
N GLU A 60 13.93 4.90 5.97
CA GLU A 60 14.11 3.44 6.00
C GLU A 60 12.80 2.67 5.84
N ASP A 61 11.73 3.12 6.53
CA ASP A 61 10.42 2.47 6.46
C ASP A 61 9.79 2.68 5.07
N GLN A 62 10.01 3.85 4.44
CA GLN A 62 9.56 4.11 3.08
C GLN A 62 10.28 3.20 2.07
N GLN A 63 11.61 3.06 2.17
CA GLN A 63 12.40 2.15 1.33
C GLN A 63 11.96 0.68 1.50
N LEU A 64 11.64 0.28 2.74
CA LEU A 64 11.10 -1.04 3.02
C LEU A 64 9.75 -1.27 2.34
N ILE A 65 8.82 -0.32 2.43
CA ILE A 65 7.49 -0.44 1.81
C ILE A 65 7.57 -0.40 0.29
N ASP A 66 8.45 0.43 -0.26
CA ASP A 66 8.72 0.50 -1.69
C ASP A 66 9.20 -0.86 -2.22
N SER A 67 10.23 -1.43 -1.60
CA SER A 67 10.82 -2.72 -1.97
C SER A 67 9.85 -3.89 -1.82
N LEU A 68 8.96 -3.83 -0.82
CA LEU A 68 7.99 -4.90 -0.57
C LEU A 68 6.76 -4.84 -1.48
N TYR A 69 6.33 -3.65 -1.91
CA TYR A 69 5.01 -3.51 -2.57
C TYR A 69 5.01 -2.66 -3.83
N PHE A 70 5.72 -1.53 -3.88
CA PHE A 70 5.62 -0.59 -5.01
C PHE A 70 6.48 -1.04 -6.19
N HIS A 71 7.71 -1.45 -5.89
CA HIS A 71 8.69 -1.97 -6.85
C HIS A 71 9.12 -3.38 -6.47
N HIS A 72 8.15 -4.21 -6.05
CA HIS A 72 8.40 -5.59 -5.68
C HIS A 72 8.97 -6.40 -6.84
N ASP A 73 10.18 -6.94 -6.66
CA ASP A 73 10.77 -7.93 -7.55
C ASP A 73 10.16 -9.31 -7.26
N PRO A 74 9.41 -9.92 -8.20
CA PRO A 74 8.78 -11.22 -8.01
C PRO A 74 9.78 -12.36 -7.74
N ASN A 75 11.05 -12.18 -8.11
CA ASN A 75 12.09 -13.19 -7.88
C ASN A 75 12.77 -13.02 -6.51
N LYS A 76 12.47 -11.95 -5.77
CA LYS A 76 13.03 -11.73 -4.43
C LYS A 76 12.11 -12.27 -3.35
N THR A 77 12.70 -13.07 -2.47
CA THR A 77 12.06 -13.48 -1.23
C THR A 77 12.08 -12.35 -0.22
N ILE A 78 11.27 -12.47 0.84
CA ILE A 78 11.32 -11.54 1.98
C ILE A 78 12.73 -11.51 2.60
N ASP A 79 13.46 -12.63 2.61
CA ASP A 79 14.83 -12.69 3.10
C ASP A 79 15.79 -11.90 2.20
N GLY A 80 15.62 -11.98 0.89
CA GLY A 80 16.38 -11.16 -0.07
C GLY A 80 16.17 -9.67 0.17
N VAL A 81 14.91 -9.25 0.36
CA VAL A 81 14.61 -7.84 0.68
C VAL A 81 15.21 -7.42 2.02
N ALA A 82 15.17 -8.28 3.05
CA ALA A 82 15.79 -7.99 4.34
C ALA A 82 17.30 -7.81 4.23
N MET A 83 17.96 -8.65 3.41
CA MET A 83 19.40 -8.57 3.13
C MET A 83 19.77 -7.28 2.39
N ASP A 84 19.02 -6.91 1.36
CA ASP A 84 19.24 -5.67 0.59
C ASP A 84 19.12 -4.42 1.47
N LEU A 85 18.18 -4.43 2.41
CA LEU A 85 17.95 -3.34 3.36
C LEU A 85 18.86 -3.41 4.61
N ASN A 86 19.74 -4.42 4.69
CA ASN A 86 20.62 -4.68 5.83
C ASN A 86 19.89 -4.73 7.18
N ILE A 87 18.73 -5.39 7.23
CA ILE A 87 17.94 -5.59 8.44
C ILE A 87 17.63 -7.08 8.66
N SER A 88 17.35 -7.45 9.91
CA SER A 88 16.89 -8.81 10.19
C SER A 88 15.48 -9.04 9.65
N ARG A 89 15.18 -10.29 9.28
CA ARG A 89 13.84 -10.75 8.90
C ARG A 89 12.77 -10.33 9.91
N SER A 90 13.07 -10.45 11.21
CA SER A 90 12.16 -10.07 12.29
C SER A 90 11.90 -8.56 12.33
N SER A 91 12.93 -7.74 12.12
CA SER A 91 12.80 -6.29 12.03
C SER A 91 11.94 -5.88 10.83
N LEU A 92 12.16 -6.52 9.67
CA LEU A 92 11.34 -6.30 8.47
C LEU A 92 9.87 -6.57 8.75
N PHE A 93 9.54 -7.73 9.33
CA PHE A 93 8.16 -8.08 9.66
C PHE A 93 7.53 -7.09 10.65
N TYR A 94 8.29 -6.68 11.67
CA TYR A 94 7.81 -5.71 12.65
C TYR A 94 7.50 -4.35 12.01
N LYS A 95 8.44 -3.77 11.25
CA LYS A 95 8.27 -2.49 10.55
C LYS A 95 7.09 -2.54 9.57
N ARG A 96 7.01 -3.59 8.76
CA ARG A 96 5.91 -3.83 7.82
C ARG A 96 4.55 -3.91 8.52
N ASN A 97 4.44 -4.71 9.57
CA ASN A 97 3.18 -4.88 10.29
C ASN A 97 2.77 -3.59 11.00
N LYS A 98 3.73 -2.84 11.56
CA LYS A 98 3.48 -1.52 12.16
C LYS A 98 2.92 -0.54 11.13
N PHE A 99 3.49 -0.51 9.93
CA PHE A 99 3.00 0.33 8.82
C PHE A 99 1.59 -0.08 8.37
N MET A 100 1.33 -1.38 8.20
CA MET A 100 -0.01 -1.85 7.86
C MET A 100 -1.06 -1.53 8.94
N GLU A 101 -0.71 -1.62 10.22
CA GLU A 101 -1.62 -1.23 11.31
C GLU A 101 -1.89 0.28 11.30
N ALA A 102 -0.94 1.11 10.85
CA ALA A 102 -1.18 2.55 10.65
C ALA A 102 -2.19 2.80 9.53
N ILE A 103 -2.07 2.11 8.40
CA ILE A 103 -3.05 2.16 7.30
C ILE A 103 -4.42 1.70 7.78
N ARG A 104 -4.48 0.55 8.47
CA ARG A 104 -5.75 0.01 8.98
C ARG A 104 -6.49 1.05 9.84
N ARG A 105 -5.78 1.71 10.75
CA ARG A 105 -6.35 2.79 11.58
C ARG A 105 -6.79 3.98 10.74
N GLY A 106 -6.00 4.38 9.75
CA GLY A 106 -6.35 5.48 8.84
C GLY A 106 -7.62 5.21 8.01
N LEU A 107 -7.89 3.94 7.68
CA LEU A 107 -9.10 3.50 6.97
C LEU A 107 -10.29 3.20 7.90
N GLY A 108 -10.13 3.32 9.22
CA GLY A 108 -11.20 3.02 10.18
C GLY A 108 -11.58 1.55 10.32
N TRP A 109 -10.69 0.62 9.95
CA TRP A 109 -10.89 -0.83 10.10
C TRP A 109 -10.33 -1.36 11.42
#